data_AF-A0ABD1W255-F1
#
_entry.id   AF-A0ABD1W255-F1
#
_cell.length_a   1.000
_cell.length_b   1.000
_cell.length_c   1.000
_cell.angle_alpha   90.00
_cell.angle_beta   90.00
_cell.angle_gamma   90.00
#
_symmetry.space_group_name_H-M   'P 1'
#
loop_
_entity.id
_entity.type
_entity.pdbx_description
1 polymer ?
#
loop_
_entity_poly.entity_id
_entity_poly.type
_entity_poly.pdbx_seq_one_letter_code
_entity_poly.pdbx_strand_id
1 'polypeptide(L)'
;MADVFEAEGEGEGETEPTISIGDYLKAVEEEDLEADLVLGGDEGKECTYDKGYMKRQAIFSCLTCTPDGNAGVCTACSLSCHDGHEIVELWTKRNFRCDCGNSKFGEFFCKLFPNKDVENLENKYNHNFKGTYCTV
;
A
#
# COMPACT_ATOMS: atom_id res chain seq x y z
N MET A 1 66.19 11.48 32.97
CA MET A 1 65.13 12.40 32.49
C MET A 1 64.27 11.61 31.51
N ALA A 2 63.18 10.93 31.90
CA ALA A 2 62.45 10.98 33.17
C ALA A 2 61.81 12.39 33.40
N ASP A 3 60.52 12.60 33.67
CA ASP A 3 59.39 11.76 34.16
C ASP A 3 58.04 12.42 33.75
N VAL A 4 56.80 11.88 33.76
CA VAL A 4 56.16 10.53 33.87
C VAL A 4 54.62 10.72 33.59
N PHE A 5 53.86 9.64 33.25
CA PHE A 5 52.35 9.55 33.27
C PHE A 5 51.53 10.38 32.26
N GLU A 6 50.22 10.18 32.01
CA GLU A 6 49.28 9.02 32.03
C GLU A 6 48.10 9.36 31.03
N ALA A 7 47.31 8.41 30.50
CA ALA A 7 45.99 7.95 30.97
C ALA A 7 45.01 9.08 31.39
N GLU A 8 43.71 9.13 31.02
CA GLU A 8 42.80 8.17 30.34
C GLU A 8 41.87 8.92 29.34
N GLY A 9 41.07 8.20 28.55
CA GLY A 9 40.18 8.82 27.56
C GLY A 9 39.33 7.82 26.77
N GLU A 10 38.42 7.11 27.45
CA GLU A 10 37.44 6.21 26.82
C GLU A 10 36.38 7.02 26.04
N GLY A 11 36.73 7.40 24.82
CA GLY A 11 35.75 7.82 23.82
C GLY A 11 35.06 6.61 23.22
N GLU A 12 33.87 6.25 23.71
CA GLU A 12 32.95 5.35 23.02
C GLU A 12 32.50 6.00 21.71
N GLY A 13 33.33 5.90 20.67
CA GLY A 13 32.97 6.28 19.33
C GLY A 13 31.92 5.32 18.81
N GLU A 14 30.65 5.74 18.82
CA GLU A 14 29.53 4.99 18.24
C GLU A 14 29.82 4.69 16.76
N THR A 15 30.33 3.49 16.49
CA THR A 15 30.59 3.04 15.13
C THR A 15 29.25 2.74 14.47
N GLU A 16 28.81 3.62 13.55
CA GLU A 16 27.58 3.40 12.80
C GLU A 16 27.58 1.99 12.16
N PRO A 17 26.49 1.22 12.28
CA PRO A 17 26.48 -0.20 11.95
C PRO A 17 26.64 -0.43 10.44
N THR A 18 27.86 -0.77 10.02
CA THR A 18 28.19 -1.00 8.62
C THR A 18 27.68 -2.37 8.13
N ILE A 19 26.61 -2.37 7.34
CA ILE A 19 26.12 -3.56 6.62
C ILE A 19 26.90 -3.79 5.31
N SER A 20 27.04 -5.05 4.88
CA SER A 20 27.59 -5.35 3.56
C SER A 20 26.53 -5.17 2.48
N ILE A 21 26.93 -4.75 1.27
CA ILE A 21 25.98 -4.59 0.15
C ILE A 21 25.28 -5.91 -0.23
N GLY A 22 25.94 -7.05 0.00
CA GLY A 22 25.36 -8.37 -0.24
C GLY A 22 24.36 -8.82 0.82
N ASP A 23 24.33 -8.18 1.99
CA ASP A 23 23.34 -8.44 3.04
C ASP A 23 22.20 -7.42 2.99
N TYR A 24 22.51 -6.17 2.60
CA TYR A 24 21.50 -5.16 2.25
C TYR A 24 20.61 -5.62 1.08
N LEU A 25 21.20 -6.20 0.03
CA LEU A 25 20.42 -6.72 -1.11
C LEU A 25 19.44 -7.82 -0.68
N LYS A 26 19.87 -8.79 0.14
CA LYS A 26 18.99 -9.86 0.66
C LYS A 26 17.85 -9.29 1.49
N ALA A 27 18.13 -8.34 2.38
CA ALA A 27 17.10 -7.73 3.22
C ALA A 27 15.99 -7.11 2.35
N VAL A 28 16.36 -6.34 1.31
CA VAL A 28 15.40 -5.78 0.36
C VAL A 28 14.66 -6.87 -0.43
N GLU A 29 15.34 -7.94 -0.86
CA GLU A 29 14.69 -9.09 -1.53
C GLU A 29 13.70 -9.82 -0.62
N GLU A 30 14.00 -9.94 0.68
CA GLU A 30 13.09 -10.53 1.68
C GLU A 30 11.90 -9.61 1.99
N GLU A 31 12.11 -8.29 2.11
CA GLU A 31 11.05 -7.29 2.30
C GLU A 31 10.08 -7.21 1.10
N ASP A 32 10.59 -7.21 -0.14
CA ASP A 32 9.77 -7.22 -1.37
C ASP A 32 8.90 -8.50 -1.47
N LEU A 33 9.43 -9.65 -1.02
CA LEU A 33 8.69 -10.92 -0.99
C LEU A 33 7.58 -10.93 0.07
N GLU A 34 7.78 -10.35 1.25
CA GLU A 34 6.70 -10.17 2.22
C GLU A 34 5.62 -9.20 1.69
N ALA A 35 6.02 -8.12 1.02
CA ALA A 35 5.11 -7.17 0.40
C ALA A 35 4.24 -7.82 -0.71
N ASP A 36 4.80 -8.67 -1.57
CA ASP A 36 4.02 -9.42 -2.58
C ASP A 36 2.97 -10.34 -1.95
N LEU A 37 3.32 -11.05 -0.87
CA LEU A 37 2.41 -11.96 -0.17
C LEU A 37 1.20 -11.22 0.44
N VAL A 38 1.39 -9.97 0.89
CA VAL A 38 0.33 -9.12 1.47
C VAL A 38 -0.48 -8.42 0.38
N LEU A 39 0.17 -7.76 -0.58
CA LEU A 39 -0.48 -6.89 -1.57
C LEU A 39 -1.00 -7.64 -2.81
N GLY A 40 -0.41 -8.80 -3.12
CA GLY A 40 -0.80 -9.68 -4.23
C GLY A 40 -0.28 -9.21 -5.60
N GLY A 41 1.00 -8.84 -5.69
CA GLY A 41 1.66 -8.51 -6.95
C GLY A 41 1.36 -7.12 -7.52
N ASP A 42 1.05 -6.12 -6.67
CA ASP A 42 0.93 -4.73 -7.11
C ASP A 42 1.90 -3.80 -6.36
N GLU A 43 2.86 -3.25 -7.10
CA GLU A 43 3.92 -2.37 -6.61
C GLU A 43 3.43 -0.97 -6.15
N GLY A 44 2.13 -0.69 -6.19
CA GLY A 44 1.56 0.61 -5.82
C GLY A 44 1.90 1.78 -6.76
N LYS A 45 2.57 1.52 -7.89
CA LYS A 45 3.05 2.54 -8.85
C LYS A 45 2.00 2.95 -9.90
N GLU A 46 1.06 2.07 -10.21
CA GLU A 46 0.14 2.20 -11.35
C GLU A 46 -1.26 1.66 -11.00
N CYS A 47 -2.32 2.24 -11.58
CA CYS A 47 -3.68 1.79 -11.28
C CYS A 47 -4.01 0.49 -12.01
N THR A 48 -4.22 -0.60 -11.26
CA THR A 48 -4.59 -1.99 -11.66
C THR A 48 -5.81 -2.18 -12.59
N TYR A 49 -6.37 -1.10 -13.14
CA TYR A 49 -7.62 -1.11 -13.87
C TYR A 49 -7.49 -1.69 -15.29
N ASP A 50 -6.36 -1.44 -15.94
CA ASP A 50 -5.97 -2.03 -17.23
C ASP A 50 -5.65 -3.53 -17.08
N LYS A 51 -5.02 -3.92 -15.95
CA LYS A 51 -4.79 -5.32 -15.53
C LYS A 51 -6.09 -6.15 -15.38
N GLY A 52 -7.25 -5.49 -15.40
CA GLY A 52 -8.57 -6.12 -15.43
C GLY A 52 -9.01 -6.70 -14.09
N TYR A 53 -9.78 -7.80 -14.12
CA TYR A 53 -10.24 -8.49 -12.93
C TYR A 53 -9.16 -9.45 -12.40
N MET A 54 -8.35 -8.97 -11.45
CA MET A 54 -7.20 -9.72 -10.94
C MET A 54 -7.62 -10.86 -10.00
N LYS A 55 -6.86 -11.96 -10.00
CA LYS A 55 -7.13 -13.17 -9.17
C LYS A 55 -6.94 -12.91 -7.67
N ARG A 56 -5.98 -12.05 -7.32
CA ARG A 56 -5.78 -11.41 -6.03
C ARG A 56 -5.37 -9.95 -6.31
N GLN A 57 -5.76 -9.03 -5.44
CA GLN A 57 -5.38 -7.62 -5.46
C GLN A 57 -5.73 -7.03 -4.10
N ALA A 58 -4.83 -6.33 -3.42
CA ALA A 58 -5.17 -5.56 -2.23
C ALA A 58 -6.17 -4.45 -2.57
N ILE A 59 -7.35 -4.49 -1.93
CA ILE A 59 -8.41 -3.51 -2.12
C ILE A 59 -8.59 -2.68 -0.85
N PHE A 60 -8.73 -1.38 -1.06
CA PHE A 60 -9.01 -0.37 -0.04
C PHE A 60 -10.38 0.26 -0.33
N SER A 61 -11.09 0.73 0.69
CA SER A 61 -12.32 1.52 0.51
C SER A 61 -12.16 2.88 1.18
N CYS A 62 -12.47 3.95 0.45
CA CYS A 62 -12.32 5.33 0.93
C CYS A 62 -13.65 5.80 1.52
N LEU A 63 -13.78 5.79 2.85
CA LEU A 63 -15.01 6.16 3.55
C LEU A 63 -15.36 7.65 3.33
N THR A 64 -14.35 8.52 3.14
CA THR A 64 -14.55 9.93 2.80
C THR A 64 -15.16 10.15 1.41
N CYS A 65 -14.87 9.30 0.43
CA CYS A 65 -15.41 9.42 -0.94
C CYS A 65 -16.70 8.61 -1.15
N THR A 66 -16.75 7.40 -0.61
CA THR A 66 -17.85 6.45 -0.80
C THR A 66 -18.27 5.86 0.55
N PRO A 67 -18.91 6.65 1.43
CA PRO A 67 -19.39 6.18 2.74
C PRO A 67 -20.44 5.06 2.63
N ASP A 68 -21.05 4.91 1.45
CA ASP A 68 -21.91 3.79 1.11
C ASP A 68 -21.19 2.46 0.83
N GLY A 69 -19.86 2.42 0.88
CA GLY A 69 -19.08 1.18 0.77
C GLY A 69 -19.36 0.42 -0.52
N ASN A 70 -19.60 1.15 -1.61
CA ASN A 70 -20.06 0.63 -2.90
C ASN A 70 -19.00 0.73 -4.02
N ALA A 71 -17.73 1.01 -3.64
CA ALA A 71 -16.57 1.14 -4.50
C ALA A 71 -15.30 0.63 -3.80
N GLY A 72 -14.33 0.09 -4.55
CA GLY A 72 -13.00 -0.28 -4.02
C GLY A 72 -11.86 0.22 -4.90
N VAL A 73 -10.74 0.61 -4.28
CA VAL A 73 -9.56 1.16 -4.95
C VAL A 73 -8.32 0.28 -4.71
N CYS A 74 -7.39 0.26 -5.65
CA CYS A 74 -6.11 -0.44 -5.53
C CYS A 74 -5.06 0.35 -4.74
N THR A 75 -3.97 -0.31 -4.36
CA THR A 75 -2.81 0.26 -3.65
C THR A 75 -2.31 1.58 -4.26
N ALA A 76 -2.10 1.62 -5.58
CA ALA A 76 -1.66 2.86 -6.24
C ALA A 76 -2.70 4.00 -6.14
N CYS A 77 -3.98 3.68 -6.08
CA CYS A 77 -5.05 4.67 -5.97
C CYS A 77 -5.30 5.15 -4.54
N SER A 78 -5.14 4.30 -3.51
CA SER A 78 -5.15 4.78 -2.13
C SER A 78 -3.99 5.76 -1.91
N LEU A 79 -2.79 5.42 -2.36
CA LEU A 79 -1.58 6.25 -2.24
C LEU A 79 -1.58 7.52 -3.11
N SER A 80 -2.12 7.47 -4.34
CA SER A 80 -2.04 8.62 -5.27
C SER A 80 -3.31 9.44 -5.38
N CYS A 81 -4.49 8.84 -5.24
CA CYS A 81 -5.79 9.47 -5.51
C CYS A 81 -6.56 9.83 -4.24
N HIS A 82 -6.37 9.08 -3.15
CA HIS A 82 -7.10 9.23 -1.89
C HIS A 82 -6.18 9.51 -0.68
N ASP A 83 -4.94 9.97 -0.94
CA ASP A 83 -4.03 10.43 0.10
C ASP A 83 -4.70 11.49 1.01
N GLY A 84 -4.47 11.38 2.32
CA GLY A 84 -5.12 12.20 3.34
C GLY A 84 -6.61 11.92 3.60
N HIS A 85 -7.24 10.93 2.96
CA HIS A 85 -8.63 10.53 3.24
C HIS A 85 -8.72 9.41 4.29
N GLU A 86 -9.92 9.22 4.86
CA GLU A 86 -10.24 8.03 5.67
C GLU A 86 -10.38 6.81 4.74
N ILE A 87 -9.47 5.86 4.90
CA ILE A 87 -9.40 4.63 4.10
C ILE A 87 -9.37 3.42 5.03
N VAL A 88 -10.16 2.40 4.70
CA VAL A 88 -10.09 1.06 5.32
C VAL A 88 -9.46 0.06 4.36
N GLU A 89 -8.52 -0.73 4.87
CA GLU A 89 -7.96 -1.88 4.15
C GLU A 89 -8.95 -3.07 4.20
N LEU A 90 -9.16 -3.71 3.05
CA LEU A 90 -10.03 -4.89 2.92
C LEU A 90 -9.24 -6.17 2.60
N TRP A 91 -7.91 -6.10 2.62
CA TRP A 91 -6.96 -7.13 2.18
C TRP A 91 -7.19 -7.58 0.74
N THR A 92 -6.55 -8.68 0.33
CA THR A 92 -6.68 -9.18 -1.05
C THR A 92 -8.09 -9.67 -1.38
N LYS A 93 -8.73 -9.07 -2.38
CA LYS A 93 -9.99 -9.58 -2.99
C LYS A 93 -9.69 -10.35 -4.29
N ARG A 94 -10.66 -11.14 -4.75
CA ARG A 94 -10.56 -11.95 -5.99
C ARG A 94 -11.58 -11.45 -7.02
N ASN A 95 -11.19 -11.44 -8.30
CA ASN A 95 -12.01 -10.98 -9.43
C ASN A 95 -12.55 -9.55 -9.20
N PHE A 96 -11.64 -8.64 -8.82
CA PHE A 96 -11.94 -7.24 -8.53
C PHE A 96 -11.11 -6.32 -9.44
N ARG A 97 -11.66 -5.16 -9.79
CA ARG A 97 -11.06 -4.15 -10.67
C ARG A 97 -11.26 -2.74 -10.06
N CYS A 98 -10.24 -1.89 -10.11
CA CYS A 98 -10.20 -0.64 -9.34
C CYS A 98 -11.28 0.40 -9.76
N ASP A 99 -12.24 0.70 -8.88
CA ASP A 99 -13.32 1.67 -9.12
C ASP A 99 -12.89 3.15 -9.10
N CYS A 100 -11.71 3.47 -8.53
CA CYS A 100 -11.24 4.85 -8.33
C CYS A 100 -11.54 5.74 -9.56
N GLY A 101 -12.33 6.80 -9.38
CA GLY A 101 -12.67 7.74 -10.46
C GLY A 101 -13.58 7.22 -11.58
N ASN A 102 -14.37 6.19 -11.33
CA ASN A 102 -15.59 5.90 -12.10
C ASN A 102 -16.81 6.64 -11.49
N SER A 103 -18.02 6.41 -12.01
CA SER A 103 -19.24 7.15 -11.61
C SER A 103 -19.54 7.17 -10.10
N LYS A 104 -19.02 6.21 -9.34
CA LYS A 104 -19.17 6.12 -7.88
C LYS A 104 -18.46 7.26 -7.12
N PHE A 105 -17.54 7.97 -7.79
CA PHE A 105 -16.77 9.09 -7.24
C PHE A 105 -17.25 10.47 -7.75
N GLY A 106 -18.40 10.54 -8.42
CA GLY A 106 -18.96 11.78 -8.94
C GLY A 106 -18.15 12.36 -10.10
N GLU A 107 -17.74 13.62 -10.01
CA GLU A 107 -16.93 14.31 -11.03
C GLU A 107 -15.41 14.08 -10.86
N PHE A 108 -14.99 13.24 -9.90
CA PHE A 108 -13.57 12.91 -9.70
C PHE A 108 -13.09 11.84 -10.69
N PHE A 109 -11.93 12.08 -11.31
CA PHE A 109 -11.25 11.14 -12.20
C PHE A 109 -9.94 10.64 -11.58
N CYS A 110 -9.59 9.37 -11.83
CA CYS A 110 -8.35 8.79 -11.32
C CYS A 110 -7.12 9.43 -11.98
N LYS A 111 -6.21 9.97 -11.16
CA LYS A 111 -4.95 10.62 -11.61
C LYS A 111 -4.05 9.67 -12.41
N LEU A 112 -4.12 8.37 -12.13
CA LEU A 112 -3.26 7.34 -12.74
C LEU A 112 -3.88 6.70 -14.00
N PHE A 113 -5.22 6.59 -14.06
CA PHE A 113 -5.91 5.99 -15.20
C PHE A 113 -7.34 6.58 -15.33
N PRO A 114 -7.54 7.67 -16.08
CA PRO A 114 -8.82 8.39 -16.10
C PRO A 114 -9.90 7.74 -16.99
N ASN A 115 -9.52 6.95 -18.00
CA ASN A 115 -10.43 6.44 -19.04
C ASN A 115 -11.12 5.13 -18.63
N LYS A 116 -11.99 5.18 -17.61
CA LYS A 116 -12.66 3.99 -17.06
C LYS A 116 -14.08 3.79 -17.59
N ASP A 117 -14.52 2.54 -17.55
CA ASP A 117 -15.92 2.12 -17.67
C ASP A 117 -16.74 2.74 -16.53
N VAL A 118 -17.99 3.08 -16.81
CA VAL A 118 -18.88 3.81 -15.88
C VAL A 118 -19.04 3.08 -14.54
N GLU A 119 -19.15 1.75 -14.56
CA GLU A 119 -19.15 0.86 -13.39
C GLU A 119 -18.47 -0.48 -13.71
N ASN A 120 -17.81 -1.09 -12.72
CA ASN A 120 -17.29 -2.46 -12.81
C ASN A 120 -18.37 -3.48 -12.38
N LEU A 121 -19.09 -4.06 -13.35
CA LEU A 121 -20.26 -4.91 -13.10
C LEU A 121 -19.96 -6.24 -12.37
N GLU A 122 -18.73 -6.75 -12.40
CA GLU A 122 -18.38 -8.00 -11.68
C GLU A 122 -17.87 -7.78 -10.25
N ASN A 123 -17.57 -6.53 -9.87
CA ASN A 123 -17.09 -6.20 -8.52
C ASN A 123 -18.17 -6.54 -7.48
N LYS A 124 -17.74 -7.14 -6.36
CA LYS A 124 -18.63 -7.57 -5.27
C LYS A 124 -18.30 -6.82 -3.99
N TYR A 125 -19.25 -5.99 -3.57
CA TYR A 125 -19.18 -5.19 -2.35
C TYR A 125 -19.87 -5.90 -1.19
N ASN A 126 -19.41 -5.67 0.03
CA ASN A 126 -20.00 -6.21 1.25
C ASN A 126 -19.84 -5.21 2.41
N HIS A 127 -20.29 -5.57 3.62
CA HIS A 127 -20.26 -4.69 4.78
C HIS A 127 -18.84 -4.23 5.21
N ASN A 128 -17.77 -4.94 4.79
CA ASN A 128 -16.39 -4.52 5.08
C ASN A 128 -16.00 -3.22 4.36
N PHE A 129 -16.59 -2.94 3.20
CA PHE A 129 -16.37 -1.67 2.48
C PHE A 129 -16.90 -0.44 3.25
N LYS A 130 -17.72 -0.65 4.30
CA LYS A 130 -18.15 0.37 5.29
C LYS A 130 -17.33 0.36 6.59
N GLY A 131 -16.16 -0.29 6.61
CA GLY A 131 -15.32 -0.45 7.81
C GLY A 131 -15.92 -1.35 8.90
N THR A 132 -16.98 -2.10 8.60
CA THR A 132 -17.60 -3.03 9.56
C THR A 132 -17.13 -4.46 9.35
N TYR A 133 -16.94 -5.21 10.43
CA TYR A 133 -16.43 -6.58 10.40
C TYR A 133 -17.19 -7.42 11.44
N CYS A 134 -17.31 -8.73 11.21
CA CYS A 134 -17.93 -9.64 12.17
C CYS A 134 -17.10 -9.70 13.46
N THR A 135 -17.73 -9.44 14.61
CA THR A 135 -17.18 -9.81 15.92
C THR A 135 -17.32 -11.32 16.16
N VAL A 136 -16.47 -11.85 17.03
CA VAL A 136 -16.56 -13.22 17.56
C VAL A 136 -17.67 -13.38 18.60
#